data_AF-A0A0F8WI04-F1
#
_entry.id   AF-A0A0F8WI04-F1
#
_cell.length_a   1.000
_cell.length_b   1.000
_cell.length_c   1.000
_cell.angle_alpha   90.00
_cell.angle_beta   90.00
_cell.angle_gamma   90.00
#
_symmetry.space_group_name_H-M   'P 1'
#
loop_
_entity.id
_entity.type
_entity.pdbx_description
1 polymer ?
#
loop_
_entity_poly.entity_id
_entity_poly.type
_entity_poly.pdbx_seq_one_letter_code
_entity_poly.pdbx_strand_id
1 'polypeptide(L)'
;LNSGLGLPSDSGLLVKAIQTEITAAEQQEKFWEDQDGFAKVEANKQKALDALTTGEHGAKLATFLEIRDRVEAIHQEFDKAVEEKELGEGTLDYNQAQKIRDDRLGAISQEDPAIFAAVTTYLDDIRPPFDELTDQLNGQMQSEELSYSIAGRIGMAMTPALRPLGFDWKIGTAFIGAFAAKEVFVAQMGIVYSLGESGGADQLRAQLQANYTPLTGYCIMLFCLISAPCMATIAVTKRESNSWKWAMVQLGGLTAIAYAVTLCVYQVGKLFV
;
A
#
# COMPACT_ATOMS: atom_id res chain seq x y z
N LEU A 1 -22.49 19.29 -2.66
CA LEU A 1 -21.57 19.87 -3.66
C LEU A 1 -22.28 20.76 -4.69
N ASN A 2 -23.18 20.22 -5.54
CA ASN A 2 -23.85 21.01 -6.60
C ASN A 2 -24.49 22.31 -6.08
N SER A 3 -25.19 22.27 -4.94
CA SER A 3 -25.78 23.46 -4.32
C SER A 3 -24.76 24.54 -3.94
N GLY A 4 -23.60 24.15 -3.39
CA GLY A 4 -22.52 25.07 -3.01
C GLY A 4 -21.84 25.75 -4.21
N LEU A 5 -21.87 25.09 -5.37
CA LEU A 5 -21.38 25.65 -6.64
C LEU A 5 -22.47 26.40 -7.41
N GLY A 6 -23.70 26.41 -6.92
CA GLY A 6 -24.87 26.90 -7.65
C GLY A 6 -25.08 26.17 -8.98
N LEU A 7 -24.75 24.88 -9.02
CA LEU A 7 -25.10 23.95 -10.09
C LEU A 7 -26.50 23.36 -9.80
N PRO A 8 -27.26 23.00 -10.85
CA PRO A 8 -28.48 22.22 -10.69
C PRO A 8 -28.23 20.95 -9.86
N SER A 9 -29.17 20.56 -9.00
CA SER A 9 -29.00 19.39 -8.12
C SER A 9 -28.80 18.09 -8.91
N ASP A 10 -29.37 18.00 -10.10
CA ASP A 10 -29.26 16.90 -11.06
C ASP A 10 -28.07 17.02 -12.04
N SER A 11 -27.25 18.06 -11.91
CA SER A 11 -26.08 18.27 -12.76
C SER A 11 -25.04 17.17 -12.50
N GLY A 12 -24.82 16.34 -13.53
CA GLY A 12 -23.78 15.29 -13.52
C GLY A 12 -22.37 15.79 -13.83
N LEU A 13 -22.13 17.11 -13.87
CA LEU A 13 -20.83 17.68 -14.28
C LEU A 13 -19.68 17.29 -13.35
N LEU A 14 -19.86 17.40 -12.04
CA LEU A 14 -18.86 16.98 -11.06
C LEU A 14 -18.58 15.49 -11.15
N VAL A 15 -19.63 14.66 -11.27
CA VAL A 15 -19.49 13.21 -11.41
C VAL A 15 -18.67 12.85 -12.65
N LYS A 16 -18.94 13.51 -13.79
CA LYS A 16 -18.16 13.29 -15.02
C LYS A 16 -16.71 13.74 -14.88
N ALA A 17 -16.45 14.85 -14.20
CA ALA A 17 -15.08 15.32 -13.94
C ALA A 17 -14.32 14.30 -13.07
N ILE A 18 -14.91 13.88 -11.95
CA ILE A 18 -14.34 12.88 -11.03
C ILE A 18 -14.07 11.56 -11.79
N GLN A 19 -15.03 11.08 -12.58
CA GLN A 19 -14.86 9.84 -13.33
C GLN A 19 -13.77 9.92 -14.40
N THR A 20 -13.59 11.12 -15.00
CA THR A 20 -12.48 11.37 -15.94
C THR A 20 -11.13 11.25 -15.23
N GLU A 21 -11.02 11.78 -14.01
CA GLU A 21 -9.79 11.71 -13.22
C GLU A 21 -9.48 10.29 -12.75
N ILE A 22 -10.48 9.56 -12.23
CA ILE A 22 -10.32 8.16 -11.82
C ILE A 22 -9.84 7.30 -13.00
N THR A 23 -10.49 7.45 -14.16
CA THR A 23 -10.12 6.69 -15.36
C THR A 23 -8.70 7.02 -15.84
N ALA A 24 -8.27 8.27 -15.66
CA ALA A 24 -6.91 8.67 -16.01
C ALA A 24 -5.88 8.09 -15.03
N ALA A 25 -6.17 8.10 -13.72
CA ALA A 25 -5.32 7.49 -12.70
C ALA A 25 -5.10 5.99 -12.96
N GLU A 26 -6.17 5.23 -13.22
CA GLU A 26 -6.10 3.80 -13.58
C GLU A 26 -5.26 3.54 -14.85
N GLN A 27 -5.25 4.49 -15.81
CA GLN A 27 -4.43 4.38 -17.00
C GLN A 27 -2.98 4.76 -16.75
N GLN A 28 -2.73 5.71 -15.85
CA GLN A 28 -1.39 6.14 -15.44
C GLN A 28 -0.63 5.04 -14.71
N GLU A 29 -1.30 4.22 -13.89
CA GLU A 29 -0.66 3.08 -13.20
C GLU A 29 0.07 2.10 -14.14
N LYS A 30 -0.28 2.09 -15.44
CA LYS A 30 0.34 1.21 -16.45
C LYS A 30 1.68 1.74 -16.96
N PHE A 31 2.05 2.95 -16.61
CA PHE A 31 3.23 3.64 -17.12
C PHE A 31 4.04 4.23 -15.96
N TRP A 32 5.36 4.17 -16.08
CA TRP A 32 6.23 4.97 -15.23
C TRP A 32 6.12 6.46 -15.63
N GLU A 33 6.35 7.37 -14.69
CA GLU A 33 6.21 8.82 -14.91
C GLU A 33 7.06 9.36 -16.06
N ASP A 34 8.20 8.72 -16.33
CA ASP A 34 9.15 9.08 -17.40
C ASP A 34 8.74 8.56 -18.80
N GLN A 35 7.69 7.75 -18.88
CA GLN A 35 7.22 7.18 -20.14
C GLN A 35 6.25 8.09 -20.88
N ASP A 36 6.36 8.13 -22.21
CA ASP A 36 5.43 8.84 -23.09
C ASP A 36 3.96 8.48 -22.85
N GLY A 37 3.68 7.26 -22.36
CA GLY A 37 2.33 6.82 -22.01
C GLY A 37 1.71 7.64 -20.89
N PHE A 38 2.48 7.95 -19.85
CA PHE A 38 2.04 8.75 -18.70
C PHE A 38 1.63 10.16 -19.12
N ALA A 39 2.51 10.83 -19.88
CA ALA A 39 2.25 12.19 -20.39
C ALA A 39 1.03 12.24 -21.33
N LYS A 40 0.80 11.18 -22.13
CA LYS A 40 -0.39 11.08 -23.00
C LYS A 40 -1.67 10.94 -22.21
N VAL A 41 -1.68 10.14 -21.15
CA VAL A 41 -2.86 9.98 -20.29
C VAL A 41 -3.18 11.30 -19.61
N GLU A 42 -2.18 12.00 -19.10
CA GLU A 42 -2.35 13.32 -18.47
C GLU A 42 -2.92 14.36 -19.46
N ALA A 43 -2.39 14.41 -20.69
CA ALA A 43 -2.91 15.29 -21.73
C ALA A 43 -4.36 14.95 -22.13
N ASN A 44 -4.71 13.66 -22.16
CA ASN A 44 -6.08 13.21 -22.45
C ASN A 44 -7.04 13.58 -21.32
N LYS A 45 -6.61 13.42 -20.06
CA LYS A 45 -7.36 13.84 -18.87
C LYS A 45 -7.66 15.34 -18.94
N GLN A 46 -6.63 16.16 -19.15
CA GLN A 46 -6.79 17.62 -19.23
C GLN A 46 -7.76 18.00 -20.35
N LYS A 47 -7.60 17.42 -21.54
CA LYS A 47 -8.49 17.67 -22.68
C LYS A 47 -9.95 17.30 -22.40
N ALA A 48 -10.18 16.21 -21.67
CA ALA A 48 -11.52 15.78 -21.29
C ALA A 48 -12.14 16.69 -20.22
N LEU A 49 -11.36 17.15 -19.24
CA LEU A 49 -11.78 18.15 -18.26
C LEU A 49 -12.11 19.49 -18.93
N ASP A 50 -11.24 19.95 -19.84
CA ASP A 50 -11.47 21.19 -20.61
C ASP A 50 -12.76 21.12 -21.44
N ALA A 51 -13.10 19.94 -21.98
CA ALA A 51 -14.36 19.77 -22.69
C ALA A 51 -15.58 19.97 -21.77
N LEU A 52 -15.49 19.54 -20.50
CA LEU A 52 -16.55 19.71 -19.50
C LEU A 52 -16.71 21.16 -19.02
N THR A 53 -15.65 21.98 -19.11
CA THR A 53 -15.66 23.39 -18.69
C THR A 53 -16.21 24.35 -19.75
N THR A 54 -16.50 23.89 -20.97
CA THR A 54 -17.03 24.73 -22.06
C THR A 54 -18.56 24.93 -22.06
N GLY A 55 -19.31 24.22 -21.22
CA GLY A 55 -20.78 24.26 -21.19
C GLY A 55 -21.40 25.41 -20.37
N GLU A 56 -22.75 25.45 -20.30
CA GLU A 56 -23.55 26.47 -19.59
C GLU A 56 -23.19 26.67 -18.11
N HIS A 57 -22.59 25.65 -17.48
CA HIS A 57 -22.10 25.71 -16.10
C HIS A 57 -20.61 25.37 -15.97
N GLY A 58 -19.90 25.31 -17.10
CA GLY A 58 -18.52 24.86 -17.15
C GLY A 58 -17.51 25.82 -16.50
N ALA A 59 -17.79 27.13 -16.48
CA ALA A 59 -16.97 28.11 -15.77
C ALA A 59 -16.92 27.85 -14.25
N LYS A 60 -18.04 27.44 -13.64
CA LYS A 60 -18.11 27.10 -12.22
C LYS A 60 -17.34 25.81 -11.90
N LEU A 61 -17.40 24.84 -12.82
CA LEU A 61 -16.59 23.63 -12.72
C LEU A 61 -15.10 23.96 -12.84
N ALA A 62 -14.72 24.84 -13.78
CA ALA A 62 -13.33 25.28 -13.93
C ALA A 62 -12.78 25.93 -12.65
N THR A 63 -13.53 26.86 -12.05
CA THR A 63 -13.15 27.49 -10.77
C THR A 63 -13.08 26.47 -9.64
N PHE A 64 -13.99 25.50 -9.58
CA PHE A 64 -13.93 24.42 -8.60
C PHE A 64 -12.65 23.58 -8.75
N LEU A 65 -12.31 23.15 -9.97
CA LEU A 65 -11.11 22.37 -10.24
C LEU A 65 -9.83 23.18 -9.92
N GLU A 66 -9.79 24.45 -10.32
CA GLU A 66 -8.65 25.33 -10.01
C GLU A 66 -8.44 25.52 -8.50
N ILE A 67 -9.52 25.81 -7.74
CA ILE A 67 -9.43 25.97 -6.29
C ILE A 67 -9.04 24.65 -5.63
N ARG A 68 -9.60 23.52 -6.08
CA ARG A 68 -9.21 22.19 -5.60
C ARG A 68 -7.72 21.94 -5.80
N ASP A 69 -7.21 22.16 -7.02
CA ASP A 69 -5.81 21.90 -7.33
C ASP A 69 -4.87 22.79 -6.50
N ARG A 70 -5.26 24.05 -6.25
CA ARG A 70 -4.53 24.95 -5.34
C ARG A 70 -4.54 24.47 -3.88
N VAL A 71 -5.67 23.97 -3.39
CA VAL A 71 -5.80 23.44 -2.01
C VAL A 71 -4.98 22.16 -1.87
N GLU A 72 -5.06 21.25 -2.84
CA GLU A 72 -4.30 19.99 -2.87
C GLU A 72 -2.79 20.27 -2.92
N ALA A 73 -2.35 21.25 -3.74
CA ALA A 73 -0.94 21.67 -3.76
C ALA A 73 -0.47 22.22 -2.40
N ILE A 74 -1.30 22.99 -1.70
CA ILE A 74 -0.95 23.49 -0.36
C ILE A 74 -0.78 22.34 0.65
N HIS A 75 -1.67 21.34 0.61
CA HIS A 75 -1.55 20.16 1.46
C HIS A 75 -0.29 19.36 1.12
N GLN A 76 -0.04 19.08 -0.16
CA GLN A 76 1.16 18.36 -0.61
C GLN A 76 2.46 19.07 -0.23
N GLU A 77 2.52 20.41 -0.35
CA GLU A 77 3.69 21.19 0.07
C GLU A 77 3.92 21.09 1.59
N PHE A 78 2.84 21.07 2.39
CA PHE A 78 2.94 20.90 3.83
C PHE A 78 3.42 19.49 4.19
N ASP A 79 2.82 18.45 3.62
CA ASP A 79 3.18 17.05 3.89
C ASP A 79 4.63 16.78 3.50
N LYS A 80 5.06 17.27 2.33
CA LYS A 80 6.45 17.20 1.88
C LYS A 80 7.40 17.91 2.84
N ALA A 81 7.04 19.10 3.34
CA ALA A 81 7.87 19.83 4.29
C ALA A 81 7.97 19.12 5.65
N VAL A 82 6.92 18.43 6.07
CA VAL A 82 6.91 17.60 7.29
C VAL A 82 7.80 16.38 7.13
N GLU A 83 7.71 15.69 5.99
CA GLU A 83 8.50 14.50 5.70
C GLU A 83 9.99 14.83 5.52
N GLU A 84 10.34 15.79 4.66
CA GLU A 84 11.74 16.12 4.34
C GLU A 84 12.52 16.66 5.56
N LYS A 85 11.83 17.29 6.51
CA LYS A 85 12.45 17.87 7.71
C LYS A 85 12.16 17.06 8.97
N GLU A 86 11.52 15.90 8.85
CA GLU A 86 11.12 15.03 9.95
C GLU A 86 10.42 15.80 11.10
N LEU A 87 9.49 16.70 10.74
CA LEU A 87 8.85 17.60 11.70
C LEU A 87 7.88 16.83 12.58
N GLY A 88 8.27 16.58 13.84
CA GLY A 88 7.35 15.99 14.82
C GLY A 88 6.16 16.90 15.12
N GLU A 89 4.97 16.32 15.26
CA GLU A 89 3.76 17.05 15.64
C GLU A 89 3.97 17.85 16.94
N GLY A 90 3.50 19.09 16.95
CA GLY A 90 3.62 19.99 18.10
C GLY A 90 4.99 20.65 18.29
N THR A 91 5.99 20.33 17.46
CA THR A 91 7.25 21.08 17.42
C THR A 91 7.05 22.50 16.92
N LEU A 92 7.97 23.41 17.26
CA LEU A 92 7.89 24.81 16.82
C LEU A 92 7.89 24.93 15.29
N ASP A 93 8.73 24.14 14.61
CA ASP A 93 8.83 24.12 13.15
C ASP A 93 7.58 23.52 12.48
N TYR A 94 6.99 22.47 13.06
CA TYR A 94 5.70 21.93 12.62
C TYR A 94 4.59 22.98 12.73
N ASN A 95 4.48 23.65 13.88
CA ASN A 95 3.45 24.68 14.10
C ASN A 95 3.62 25.88 13.15
N GLN A 96 4.86 26.22 12.77
CA GLN A 96 5.12 27.25 11.76
C GLN A 96 4.67 26.80 10.36
N ALA A 97 5.02 25.59 9.95
CA ALA A 97 4.58 25.02 8.68
C ALA A 97 3.05 24.94 8.62
N GLN A 98 2.41 24.52 9.71
CA GLN A 98 0.96 24.44 9.84
C GLN A 98 0.32 25.83 9.71
N LYS A 99 0.89 26.84 10.37
CA LYS A 99 0.41 28.22 10.25
C LYS A 99 0.52 28.75 8.82
N ILE A 100 1.64 28.49 8.13
CA ILE A 100 1.83 28.91 6.73
C ILE A 100 0.76 28.27 5.83
N ARG A 101 0.49 26.98 6.03
CA ARG A 101 -0.57 26.26 5.31
C ARG A 101 -1.94 26.89 5.58
N ASP A 102 -2.29 27.10 6.85
CA ASP A 102 -3.59 27.64 7.27
C ASP A 102 -3.79 29.09 6.77
N ASP A 103 -2.75 29.92 6.80
CA ASP A 103 -2.78 31.29 6.27
C ASP A 103 -3.04 31.30 4.75
N ARG A 104 -2.42 30.37 4.00
CA ARG A 104 -2.65 30.22 2.55
C ARG A 104 -4.05 29.71 2.23
N LEU A 105 -4.55 28.71 2.96
CA LEU A 105 -5.92 28.23 2.83
C LEU A 105 -6.92 29.34 3.17
N GLY A 106 -6.65 30.13 4.20
CA GLY A 106 -7.44 31.29 4.58
C GLY A 106 -7.52 32.36 3.48
N ALA A 107 -6.44 32.58 2.73
CA ALA A 107 -6.46 33.49 1.58
C ALA A 107 -7.38 32.98 0.45
N ILE A 108 -7.31 31.69 0.12
CA ILE A 108 -8.20 31.06 -0.89
C ILE A 108 -9.66 31.13 -0.43
N SER A 109 -9.91 30.86 0.86
CA SER A 109 -11.26 30.92 1.43
C SER A 109 -11.90 32.30 1.32
N GLN A 110 -11.11 33.39 1.26
CA GLN A 110 -11.62 34.75 1.11
C GLN A 110 -11.97 35.10 -0.35
N GLU A 111 -11.34 34.44 -1.33
CA GLU A 111 -11.62 34.65 -2.75
C GLU A 111 -13.02 34.15 -3.12
N ASP A 112 -13.34 32.89 -2.78
CA ASP A 112 -14.63 32.26 -3.06
C ASP A 112 -15.07 31.33 -1.91
N PRO A 113 -15.72 31.85 -0.85
CA PRO A 113 -16.06 31.06 0.34
C PRO A 113 -16.94 29.84 0.05
N ALA A 114 -17.89 29.97 -0.90
CA ALA A 114 -18.81 28.90 -1.24
C ALA A 114 -18.13 27.76 -2.01
N ILE A 115 -17.20 28.09 -2.91
CA ILE A 115 -16.44 27.09 -3.67
C ILE A 115 -15.38 26.44 -2.77
N PHE A 116 -14.69 27.22 -1.95
CA PHE A 116 -13.74 26.69 -0.97
C PHE A 116 -14.40 25.71 0.00
N ALA A 117 -15.60 26.02 0.51
CA ALA A 117 -16.36 25.08 1.34
C ALA A 117 -16.75 23.80 0.58
N ALA A 118 -17.10 23.90 -0.70
CA ALA A 118 -17.40 22.73 -1.52
C ALA A 118 -16.14 21.88 -1.81
N VAL A 119 -14.99 22.51 -2.03
CA VAL A 119 -13.70 21.86 -2.25
C VAL A 119 -13.23 21.14 -1.00
N THR A 120 -13.25 21.78 0.16
CA THR A 120 -12.91 21.15 1.44
C THR A 120 -13.83 19.98 1.75
N THR A 121 -15.15 20.13 1.60
CA THR A 121 -16.09 18.99 1.71
C THR A 121 -15.74 17.85 0.74
N TYR A 122 -15.33 18.17 -0.49
CA TYR A 122 -14.94 17.16 -1.47
C TYR A 122 -13.65 16.43 -1.05
N LEU A 123 -12.62 17.18 -0.66
CA LEU A 123 -11.31 16.64 -0.32
C LEU A 123 -11.27 15.92 1.03
N ASP A 124 -12.05 16.38 2.02
CA ASP A 124 -11.98 15.87 3.39
C ASP A 124 -13.04 14.79 3.67
N ASP A 125 -14.24 14.91 3.09
CA ASP A 125 -15.35 13.99 3.41
C ASP A 125 -15.65 12.99 2.29
N ILE A 126 -15.52 13.40 1.03
CA ILE A 126 -16.00 12.61 -0.12
C ILE A 126 -14.87 11.77 -0.70
N ARG A 127 -13.72 12.37 -1.01
CA ARG A 127 -12.60 11.71 -1.68
C ARG A 127 -11.91 10.63 -0.81
N PRO A 128 -11.60 10.84 0.48
CA PRO A 128 -10.80 9.89 1.24
C PRO A 128 -11.39 8.48 1.36
N PRO A 129 -12.72 8.30 1.57
CA PRO A 129 -13.32 6.98 1.56
C PRO A 129 -13.20 6.24 0.21
N PHE A 130 -13.20 6.95 -0.91
CA PHE A 130 -13.01 6.35 -2.24
C PHE A 130 -11.55 5.98 -2.48
N ASP A 131 -10.62 6.86 -2.10
CA ASP A 131 -9.19 6.60 -2.24
C ASP A 131 -8.80 5.37 -1.38
N GLU A 132 -9.26 5.31 -0.11
CA GLU A 132 -9.02 4.16 0.77
C GLU A 132 -9.61 2.86 0.20
N LEU A 133 -10.83 2.90 -0.34
CA LEU A 133 -11.44 1.74 -0.97
C LEU A 133 -10.68 1.30 -2.23
N THR A 134 -10.20 2.26 -3.03
CA THR A 134 -9.45 1.99 -4.26
C THR A 134 -8.10 1.36 -3.91
N ASP A 135 -7.38 1.88 -2.92
CA ASP A 135 -6.13 1.32 -2.42
C ASP A 135 -6.32 -0.11 -1.89
N GLN A 136 -7.41 -0.35 -1.14
CA GLN A 136 -7.75 -1.69 -0.65
C GLN A 136 -8.02 -2.67 -1.81
N LEU A 137 -8.77 -2.24 -2.82
CA LEU A 137 -9.07 -3.06 -4.00
C LEU A 137 -7.81 -3.34 -4.82
N ASN A 138 -6.99 -2.33 -5.07
CA ASN A 138 -5.72 -2.47 -5.78
C ASN A 138 -4.76 -3.41 -5.04
N GLY A 139 -4.65 -3.29 -3.72
CA GLY A 139 -3.88 -4.21 -2.89
C GLY A 139 -4.40 -5.65 -2.94
N GLN A 140 -5.72 -5.84 -2.96
CA GLN A 140 -6.34 -7.15 -3.15
C GLN A 140 -6.04 -7.73 -4.54
N MET A 141 -6.21 -6.94 -5.60
CA MET A 141 -5.92 -7.34 -6.98
C MET A 141 -4.47 -7.78 -7.16
N GLN A 142 -3.51 -7.00 -6.66
CA GLN A 142 -2.09 -7.38 -6.73
C GLN A 142 -1.79 -8.64 -5.91
N SER A 143 -2.41 -8.79 -4.73
CA SER A 143 -2.29 -10.03 -3.96
C SER A 143 -2.88 -11.23 -4.70
N GLU A 144 -3.96 -11.06 -5.46
CA GLU A 144 -4.54 -12.11 -6.30
C GLU A 144 -3.65 -12.47 -7.48
N GLU A 145 -3.11 -11.48 -8.19
CA GLU A 145 -2.14 -11.70 -9.26
C GLU A 145 -0.93 -12.48 -8.76
N LEU A 146 -0.40 -12.10 -7.59
CA LEU A 146 0.70 -12.80 -6.97
C LEU A 146 0.32 -14.22 -6.55
N SER A 147 -0.93 -14.48 -6.16
CA SER A 147 -1.41 -15.84 -5.87
C SER A 147 -1.35 -16.77 -7.09
N TYR A 148 -1.53 -16.23 -8.30
CA TYR A 148 -1.43 -16.97 -9.55
C TYR A 148 0.02 -17.16 -10.03
N SER A 149 0.98 -16.41 -9.49
CA SER A 149 2.40 -16.55 -9.77
C SER A 149 2.95 -17.93 -9.35
N ILE A 150 4.15 -18.29 -9.83
CA ILE A 150 4.81 -19.54 -9.43
C ILE A 150 5.01 -19.60 -7.92
N ALA A 151 5.47 -18.50 -7.31
CA ALA A 151 5.67 -18.42 -5.87
C ALA A 151 4.33 -18.56 -5.12
N GLY A 152 3.28 -17.88 -5.58
CA GLY A 152 1.92 -17.96 -5.03
C GLY A 152 1.36 -19.39 -5.07
N ARG A 153 1.51 -20.09 -6.20
CA ARG A 153 1.08 -21.49 -6.34
C ARG A 153 1.81 -22.43 -5.39
N ILE A 154 3.12 -22.25 -5.20
CA ILE A 154 3.89 -23.04 -4.24
C ILE A 154 3.45 -22.73 -2.80
N GLY A 155 3.29 -21.45 -2.44
CA GLY A 155 2.78 -21.05 -1.11
C GLY A 155 1.39 -21.61 -0.82
N MET A 156 0.49 -21.58 -1.81
CA MET A 156 -0.84 -22.19 -1.72
C MET A 156 -0.77 -23.70 -1.55
N ALA A 157 0.13 -24.39 -2.28
CA ALA A 157 0.33 -25.83 -2.12
C ALA A 157 0.87 -26.20 -0.72
N MET A 158 1.66 -25.33 -0.09
CA MET A 158 2.18 -25.51 1.27
C MET A 158 1.15 -25.17 2.36
N THR A 159 0.15 -24.34 2.05
CA THR A 159 -0.88 -23.86 2.99
C THR A 159 -1.52 -24.93 3.87
N PRO A 160 -1.94 -26.12 3.39
CA PRO A 160 -2.53 -27.14 4.27
C PRO A 160 -1.58 -27.60 5.39
N ALA A 161 -0.27 -27.63 5.13
CA ALA A 161 0.72 -27.94 6.15
C ALA A 161 1.00 -26.75 7.08
N LEU A 162 0.89 -25.52 6.57
CA LEU A 162 1.22 -24.27 7.27
C LEU A 162 0.08 -23.74 8.17
N ARG A 163 -1.19 -23.96 7.80
CA ARG A 163 -2.36 -23.50 8.58
C ARG A 163 -2.35 -23.90 10.05
N PRO A 164 -1.98 -25.15 10.44
CA PRO A 164 -1.90 -25.54 11.85
C PRO A 164 -0.92 -24.71 12.69
N LEU A 165 0.03 -24.02 12.06
CA LEU A 165 1.02 -23.15 12.71
C LEU A 165 0.57 -21.69 12.75
N GLY A 166 -0.63 -21.38 12.25
CA GLY A 166 -1.12 -20.02 12.10
C GLY A 166 -0.55 -19.28 10.90
N PHE A 167 0.06 -20.00 9.95
CA PHE A 167 0.64 -19.42 8.74
C PHE A 167 -0.31 -19.56 7.55
N ASP A 168 -0.33 -18.54 6.71
CA ASP A 168 -1.09 -18.52 5.47
C ASP A 168 -0.17 -18.72 4.25
N TRP A 169 -0.75 -18.61 3.05
CA TRP A 169 0.00 -18.75 1.82
C TRP A 169 1.00 -17.61 1.61
N LYS A 170 0.72 -16.40 2.13
CA LYS A 170 1.60 -15.21 2.07
C LYS A 170 2.89 -15.44 2.84
N ILE A 171 2.78 -15.91 4.09
CA ILE A 171 3.93 -16.35 4.88
C ILE A 171 4.65 -17.51 4.19
N GLY A 172 3.89 -18.43 3.57
CA GLY A 172 4.44 -19.52 2.76
C GLY A 172 5.33 -19.02 1.61
N THR A 173 4.90 -18.02 0.84
CA THR A 173 5.72 -17.44 -0.23
C THR A 173 6.95 -16.70 0.32
N ALA A 174 6.81 -16.01 1.45
CA ALA A 174 7.92 -15.37 2.16
C ALA A 174 9.00 -16.37 2.59
N PHE A 175 8.60 -17.57 3.06
CA PHE A 175 9.56 -18.63 3.38
C PHE A 175 10.32 -19.19 2.17
N ILE A 176 9.71 -19.18 0.97
CA ILE A 176 10.42 -19.57 -0.26
C ILE A 176 11.57 -18.60 -0.53
N GLY A 177 11.34 -17.29 -0.41
CA GLY A 177 12.39 -16.28 -0.51
C GLY A 177 13.42 -16.40 0.61
N ALA A 178 12.96 -16.61 1.84
CA ALA A 178 13.82 -16.75 3.03
C ALA A 178 14.78 -17.94 2.98
N PHE A 179 14.47 -18.96 2.18
CA PHE A 179 15.35 -20.10 1.94
C PHE A 179 16.64 -19.69 1.20
N ALA A 180 16.56 -18.67 0.33
CA ALA A 180 17.72 -18.11 -0.34
C ALA A 180 18.56 -17.25 0.62
N ALA A 181 17.92 -16.28 1.29
CA ALA A 181 18.53 -15.48 2.34
C ALA A 181 17.47 -15.03 3.35
N LYS A 182 17.77 -15.07 4.65
CA LYS A 182 16.78 -14.83 5.71
C LYS A 182 16.20 -13.41 5.70
N GLU A 183 16.96 -12.43 5.23
CA GLU A 183 16.55 -11.04 5.07
C GLU A 183 15.54 -10.83 3.93
N VAL A 184 15.52 -11.72 2.92
CA VAL A 184 14.56 -11.67 1.80
C VAL A 184 13.13 -11.95 2.25
N PHE A 185 12.93 -12.48 3.46
CA PHE A 185 11.59 -12.66 4.03
C PHE A 185 10.82 -11.33 4.08
N VAL A 186 11.46 -10.26 4.56
CA VAL A 186 10.80 -8.95 4.72
C VAL A 186 10.50 -8.33 3.36
N ALA A 187 11.44 -8.42 2.42
CA ALA A 187 11.24 -7.95 1.05
C ALA A 187 10.06 -8.68 0.37
N GLN A 188 9.98 -10.00 0.53
CA GLN A 188 8.89 -10.79 -0.04
C GLN A 188 7.54 -10.47 0.60
N MET A 189 7.49 -10.20 1.90
CA MET A 189 6.26 -9.72 2.55
C MET A 189 5.86 -8.34 2.02
N GLY A 190 6.82 -7.43 1.77
CA GLY A 190 6.56 -6.14 1.12
C GLY A 190 5.89 -6.30 -0.26
N ILE A 191 6.42 -7.21 -1.08
CA ILE A 191 5.87 -7.53 -2.40
C ILE A 191 4.45 -8.11 -2.29
N VAL A 192 4.22 -9.03 -1.35
CA VAL A 192 2.90 -9.69 -1.17
C VAL A 192 1.83 -8.71 -0.72
N TYR A 193 2.20 -7.70 0.07
CA TYR A 193 1.29 -6.63 0.50
C TYR A 193 1.30 -5.43 -0.45
N SER A 194 1.88 -5.56 -1.66
CA SER A 194 1.80 -4.53 -2.70
C SER A 194 2.42 -3.19 -2.26
N LEU A 195 3.36 -3.20 -1.32
CA LEU A 195 3.89 -1.97 -0.74
C LEU A 195 4.82 -1.19 -1.67
N GLY A 196 5.02 -1.62 -2.93
CA GLY A 196 5.91 -0.95 -3.87
C GLY A 196 7.35 -0.78 -3.37
N GLU A 197 8.14 0.03 -4.07
CA GLU A 197 9.49 0.41 -3.63
C GLU A 197 9.47 1.61 -2.66
N SER A 198 8.35 2.35 -2.62
CA SER A 198 8.09 3.51 -1.75
C SER A 198 7.46 3.14 -0.39
N GLY A 199 6.98 1.91 -0.21
CA GLY A 199 6.43 1.46 1.06
C GLY A 199 7.52 1.23 2.09
N GLY A 200 7.69 2.22 2.97
CA GLY A 200 8.61 2.15 4.09
C GLY A 200 8.30 1.01 5.06
N ALA A 201 9.27 0.67 5.92
CA ALA A 201 9.13 -0.37 6.93
C ALA A 201 7.92 -0.19 7.85
N ASP A 202 7.43 1.03 8.03
CA ASP A 202 6.29 1.36 8.89
C ASP A 202 4.94 0.96 8.29
N GLN A 203 4.77 1.09 6.98
CA GLN A 203 3.55 0.62 6.30
C GLN A 203 3.47 -0.90 6.35
N LEU A 204 4.59 -1.60 6.15
CA LEU A 204 4.64 -3.05 6.31
C LEU A 204 4.33 -3.46 7.75
N ARG A 205 4.85 -2.74 8.75
CA ARG A 205 4.51 -2.99 10.16
C ARG A 205 3.02 -2.87 10.42
N ALA A 206 2.38 -1.81 9.92
CA ALA A 206 0.94 -1.61 10.08
C ALA A 206 0.13 -2.76 9.43
N GLN A 207 0.49 -3.16 8.20
CA GLN A 207 -0.15 -4.29 7.53
C GLN A 207 0.03 -5.61 8.30
N LEU A 208 1.23 -5.88 8.79
CA LEU A 208 1.50 -7.08 9.58
C LEU A 208 0.74 -7.10 10.90
N GLN A 209 0.62 -5.96 11.58
CA GLN A 209 -0.16 -5.83 12.83
C GLN A 209 -1.66 -5.99 12.60
N ALA A 210 -2.18 -5.53 11.46
CA ALA A 210 -3.58 -5.69 11.10
C ALA A 210 -3.93 -7.15 10.72
N ASN A 211 -3.01 -7.85 10.04
CA ASN A 211 -3.27 -9.19 9.50
C ASN A 211 -2.83 -10.34 10.42
N TYR A 212 -1.87 -10.11 11.32
CA TYR A 212 -1.29 -11.16 12.15
C TYR A 212 -1.28 -10.80 13.64
N THR A 213 -1.56 -11.80 14.47
CA THR A 213 -1.44 -11.67 15.92
C THR A 213 0.05 -11.67 16.35
N PRO A 214 0.39 -11.08 17.50
CA PRO A 214 1.74 -11.19 18.07
C PRO A 214 2.20 -12.65 18.23
N LEU A 215 1.27 -13.57 18.52
CA LEU A 215 1.53 -15.01 18.60
C LEU A 215 2.01 -15.56 17.25
N THR A 216 1.34 -15.22 16.15
CA THR A 216 1.76 -15.61 14.80
C THR A 216 3.14 -15.03 14.48
N GLY A 217 3.39 -13.75 14.79
CA GLY A 217 4.70 -13.12 14.61
C GLY A 217 5.82 -13.85 15.35
N TYR A 218 5.59 -14.22 16.61
CA TYR A 218 6.53 -15.02 17.40
C TYR A 218 6.78 -16.41 16.78
N CYS A 219 5.72 -17.07 16.29
CA CYS A 219 5.83 -18.36 15.62
C CYS A 219 6.64 -18.28 14.32
N ILE A 220 6.50 -17.19 13.54
CA ILE A 220 7.32 -16.93 12.34
C ILE A 220 8.79 -16.81 12.72
N MET A 221 9.12 -16.00 13.74
CA MET A 221 10.50 -15.85 14.22
C MET A 221 11.08 -17.19 14.66
N LEU A 222 10.33 -17.94 15.48
CA LEU A 222 10.76 -19.24 15.99
C LEU A 222 11.01 -20.23 14.85
N PHE A 223 10.11 -20.29 13.86
CA PHE A 223 10.30 -21.12 12.68
C PHE A 223 11.53 -20.67 11.88
N CYS A 224 11.74 -19.36 11.67
CA CYS A 224 12.90 -18.81 10.98
C CYS A 224 14.23 -19.18 11.64
N LEU A 225 14.29 -19.18 12.98
CA LEU A 225 15.48 -19.51 13.76
C LEU A 225 15.86 -20.99 13.70
N ILE A 226 14.87 -21.90 13.69
CA ILE A 226 15.10 -23.36 13.80
C ILE A 226 15.11 -24.05 12.42
N SER A 227 14.33 -23.54 11.47
CA SER A 227 14.15 -24.15 10.14
C SER A 227 15.44 -24.26 9.34
N ALA A 228 15.37 -25.00 8.22
CA ALA A 228 16.50 -25.34 7.36
C ALA A 228 17.53 -24.20 7.17
N PRO A 229 18.82 -24.54 7.22
CA PRO A 229 19.88 -23.58 6.97
C PRO A 229 19.89 -23.20 5.48
N CYS A 230 20.52 -22.08 5.16
CA CYS A 230 20.55 -21.56 3.79
C CYS A 230 21.23 -22.53 2.80
N MET A 231 21.04 -22.28 1.50
CA MET A 231 21.63 -23.07 0.41
C MET A 231 23.15 -23.28 0.56
N ALA A 232 23.88 -22.29 1.10
CA ALA A 232 25.32 -22.40 1.32
C ALA A 232 25.66 -23.54 2.30
N THR A 233 24.95 -23.66 3.42
CA THR A 233 25.19 -24.71 4.42
C THR A 233 24.87 -26.10 3.85
N ILE A 234 23.82 -26.21 3.05
CA ILE A 234 23.45 -27.48 2.38
C ILE A 234 24.55 -27.88 1.39
N ALA A 235 25.06 -26.92 0.60
CA ALA A 235 26.12 -27.16 -0.36
C ALA A 235 27.42 -27.62 0.32
N VAL A 236 27.80 -26.99 1.43
CA VAL A 236 28.97 -27.38 2.23
C VAL A 236 28.76 -28.75 2.87
N THR A 237 27.60 -29.01 3.47
CA THR A 237 27.29 -30.32 4.07
C THR A 237 27.39 -31.44 3.04
N LYS A 238 26.85 -31.22 1.84
CA LYS A 238 26.96 -32.17 0.74
C LYS A 238 28.40 -32.38 0.27
N ARG A 239 29.21 -31.32 0.26
CA ARG A 239 30.63 -31.38 -0.13
C ARG A 239 31.48 -32.14 0.89
N GLU A 240 31.30 -31.85 2.18
CA GLU A 240 32.08 -32.46 3.27
C GLU A 240 31.62 -33.88 3.60
N SER A 241 30.31 -34.13 3.57
CA SER A 241 29.75 -35.47 3.87
C SER A 241 29.74 -36.39 2.65
N ASN A 242 30.08 -35.87 1.46
CA ASN A 242 30.01 -36.53 0.16
C ASN A 242 28.70 -37.31 -0.10
N SER A 243 27.60 -36.87 0.50
CA SER A 243 26.33 -37.60 0.51
C SER A 243 25.15 -36.64 0.59
N TRP A 244 24.28 -36.71 -0.43
CA TRP A 244 23.01 -35.98 -0.46
C TRP A 244 22.04 -36.44 0.63
N LYS A 245 22.19 -37.66 1.15
CA LYS A 245 21.34 -38.16 2.23
C LYS A 245 21.53 -37.33 3.50
N TRP A 246 22.76 -37.00 3.86
CA TRP A 246 23.06 -36.21 5.05
C TRP A 246 22.57 -34.76 4.92
N ALA A 247 22.75 -34.15 3.75
CA ALA A 247 22.23 -32.82 3.48
C ALA A 247 20.69 -32.76 3.56
N MET A 248 19.99 -33.77 3.03
CA MET A 248 18.53 -33.85 3.10
C MET A 248 18.00 -34.20 4.48
N VAL A 249 18.69 -35.06 5.25
CA VAL A 249 18.35 -35.34 6.65
C VAL A 249 18.50 -34.09 7.50
N GLN A 250 19.55 -33.28 7.27
CA GLN A 250 19.71 -32.02 7.99
C GLN A 250 18.62 -31.02 7.61
N LEU A 251 18.34 -30.84 6.32
CA LEU A 251 17.30 -29.93 5.83
C LEU A 251 15.91 -30.33 6.34
N GLY A 252 15.53 -31.59 6.11
CA GLY A 252 14.22 -32.11 6.49
C GLY A 252 14.08 -32.27 8.00
N GLY A 253 15.12 -32.72 8.69
CA GLY A 253 15.13 -32.90 10.14
C GLY A 253 14.99 -31.58 10.90
N LEU A 254 15.78 -30.56 10.56
CA LEU A 254 15.66 -29.24 11.19
C LEU A 254 14.31 -28.58 10.88
N THR A 255 13.81 -28.71 9.64
CA THR A 255 12.50 -28.19 9.27
C THR A 255 11.37 -28.92 10.00
N ALA A 256 11.46 -30.25 10.18
CA ALA A 256 10.48 -31.02 10.94
C ALA A 256 10.49 -30.67 12.43
N ILE A 257 11.67 -30.46 13.01
CA ILE A 257 11.80 -29.98 14.39
C ILE A 257 11.20 -28.58 14.53
N ALA A 258 11.56 -27.65 13.62
CA ALA A 258 10.97 -26.31 13.59
C ALA A 258 9.45 -26.37 13.50
N TYR A 259 8.93 -27.19 12.60
CA TYR A 259 7.49 -27.41 12.44
C TYR A 259 6.85 -27.90 13.74
N ALA A 260 7.40 -28.93 14.38
CA ALA A 260 6.85 -29.50 15.60
C ALA A 260 6.87 -28.49 16.77
N VAL A 261 7.99 -27.77 16.96
CA VAL A 261 8.10 -26.77 18.03
C VAL A 261 7.15 -25.61 17.78
N THR A 262 7.14 -25.05 16.57
CA THR A 262 6.23 -23.93 16.22
C THR A 262 4.77 -24.36 16.33
N LEU A 263 4.41 -25.57 15.90
CA LEU A 263 3.05 -26.11 16.05
C LEU A 263 2.65 -26.20 17.53
N CYS A 264 3.51 -26.77 18.38
CA CYS A 264 3.25 -26.84 19.82
C CYS A 264 3.06 -25.45 20.42
N VAL A 265 3.95 -24.50 20.11
CA VAL A 265 3.88 -23.13 20.62
C VAL A 265 2.62 -22.42 20.16
N TYR A 266 2.26 -22.52 18.87
CA TYR A 266 1.07 -21.89 18.33
C TYR A 266 -0.21 -22.44 18.97
N GLN A 267 -0.32 -23.77 19.06
CA GLN A 267 -1.53 -24.42 19.59
C GLN A 267 -1.68 -24.21 21.09
N VAL A 268 -0.58 -24.21 21.85
CA VAL A 268 -0.60 -23.88 23.28
C VAL A 268 -0.87 -22.40 23.47
N GLY A 269 -0.20 -21.51 22.73
CA GLY A 269 -0.37 -20.07 22.82
C GLY A 269 -1.80 -19.62 22.52
N LYS A 270 -2.46 -20.26 21.55
CA LYS A 270 -3.86 -20.03 21.22
C LYS A 270 -4.83 -20.38 22.35
N LEU A 271 -4.44 -21.18 23.34
CA LEU A 271 -5.28 -21.44 24.52
C LEU A 271 -5.24 -20.29 25.53
N PHE A 272 -4.23 -19.41 25.47
CA PHE A 272 -4.01 -18.32 26.42
C PHE A 272 -4.37 -16.93 25.85
N VAL A 273 -4.65 -16.85 24.54
CA VAL A 273 -5.02 -15.63 23.80
C VAL A 273 -6.46 -15.75 23.33
#